data_AF-K1TFV1-F1
#
_entry.id   AF-K1TFV1-F1
#
_cell.length_a   1.000
_cell.length_b   1.000
_cell.length_c   1.000
_cell.angle_alpha   90.00
_cell.angle_beta   90.00
_cell.angle_gamma   90.00
#
_symmetry.space_group_name_H-M   'P 1'
#
loop_
_entity.id
_entity.type
_entity.pdbx_description
1 polymer ?
#
loop_
_entity_poly.entity_id
_entity_poly.type
_entity_poly.pdbx_seq_one_letter_code
_entity_poly.pdbx_strand_id
1 'polypeptide(L)'
;DRGLARETLQQYGSLQLESDVMRCKLYSMLLPAYAILGEKEKFDRLVGMIRGILPLIRAEQSRALLLVTLYGCTNSCICRDHAHAAVDPWREEPNPKKCKLQLIRRLDDYDCWLGHGLYAGHSVAPGE
;
A
#
# COMPACT_ATOMS: atom_id res chain seq x y z
N ASP A 1 -8.90 -5.47 16.18
CA ASP A 1 -7.60 -5.20 15.51
C ASP A 1 -6.36 -5.71 16.24
N ARG A 2 -6.10 -5.33 17.49
CA ARG A 2 -4.81 -5.64 18.16
C ARG A 2 -4.48 -7.13 18.30
N GLY A 3 -5.47 -8.01 18.47
CA GLY A 3 -5.28 -9.46 18.52
C GLY A 3 -4.77 -10.03 17.20
N LEU A 4 -5.43 -9.69 16.09
CA LEU A 4 -5.04 -10.09 14.73
C LEU A 4 -3.64 -9.57 14.36
N ALA A 5 -3.31 -8.34 14.77
CA ALA A 5 -1.97 -7.77 14.56
C ALA A 5 -0.88 -8.59 15.29
N ARG A 6 -1.13 -9.03 16.53
CA ARG A 6 -0.19 -9.89 17.27
C ARG A 6 -0.02 -11.25 16.61
N GLU A 7 -1.12 -11.87 16.18
CA GLU A 7 -1.07 -13.15 15.48
C GLU A 7 -0.27 -13.04 14.18
N THR A 8 -0.49 -11.96 13.42
CA THR A 8 0.28 -11.66 12.20
C THR A 8 1.78 -11.58 12.50
N LEU A 9 2.18 -10.88 13.57
CA LEU A 9 3.60 -10.82 13.94
C LEU A 9 4.16 -12.15 14.42
N GLN A 10 3.38 -12.96 15.15
CA GLN A 10 3.83 -14.27 15.62
C GLN A 10 4.04 -15.25 14.45
N GLN A 11 3.11 -15.28 13.50
CA GLN A 11 3.19 -16.19 12.35
C GLN A 11 4.22 -15.74 11.32
N TYR A 12 4.38 -14.43 11.14
CA TYR A 12 5.09 -13.91 9.99
C TYR A 12 6.32 -13.04 10.29
N GLY A 13 6.56 -12.65 11.54
CA GLY A 13 7.65 -11.73 11.91
C GLY A 13 9.06 -12.27 11.65
N SER A 14 9.23 -13.59 11.62
CA SER A 14 10.54 -14.25 11.42
C SER A 14 10.71 -14.89 10.03
N LEU A 15 9.71 -14.77 9.14
CA LEU A 15 9.75 -15.41 7.82
C LEU A 15 10.68 -14.64 6.87
N GLN A 16 11.74 -15.31 6.41
CA GLN A 16 12.54 -14.87 5.28
C GLN A 16 12.00 -15.53 4.01
N LEU A 17 11.54 -14.71 3.06
CA LEU A 17 10.95 -15.19 1.80
C LEU A 17 11.87 -14.79 0.65
N GLU A 18 12.21 -15.74 -0.22
CA GLU A 18 13.14 -15.48 -1.33
C GLU A 18 12.47 -14.68 -2.46
N SER A 19 11.19 -14.97 -2.74
CA SER A 19 10.43 -14.30 -3.79
C SER A 19 10.06 -12.86 -3.41
N ASP A 20 10.38 -11.90 -4.27
CA ASP A 20 10.00 -10.49 -4.11
C ASP A 20 8.48 -10.34 -3.92
N VAL A 21 7.67 -11.10 -4.66
CA VAL A 21 6.20 -11.05 -4.55
C VAL A 21 5.72 -11.50 -3.17
N MET A 22 6.33 -12.55 -2.61
CA MET A 22 5.98 -13.05 -1.28
C MET A 22 6.43 -12.08 -0.18
N ARG A 23 7.63 -11.49 -0.32
CA ARG A 23 8.11 -10.41 0.57
C ARG A 23 7.18 -9.20 0.56
N CYS A 24 6.70 -8.77 -0.62
CA CYS A 24 5.76 -7.65 -0.72
C CYS A 24 4.45 -7.93 0.04
N LYS A 25 3.91 -9.15 -0.12
CA LYS A 25 2.71 -9.56 0.63
C LYS A 25 2.97 -9.56 2.13
N LEU A 26 4.09 -10.13 2.56
CA LEU A 26 4.50 -10.15 3.96
C LEU A 26 4.56 -8.74 4.55
N TYR A 27 5.30 -7.82 3.90
CA TYR A 27 5.44 -6.45 4.37
C TYR A 27 4.11 -5.70 4.39
N SER A 28 3.21 -5.98 3.44
CA SER A 28 1.86 -5.38 3.43
C SER A 28 0.99 -5.80 4.62
N MET A 29 1.32 -6.91 5.29
CA MET A 29 0.65 -7.38 6.51
C MET A 29 1.36 -6.92 7.78
N LEU A 30 2.69 -6.94 7.80
CA LEU A 30 3.49 -6.54 8.96
C LEU A 30 3.38 -5.03 9.23
N LEU A 31 3.34 -4.20 8.19
CA LEU A 31 3.34 -2.74 8.35
C LEU A 31 2.12 -2.22 9.12
N PRO A 32 0.87 -2.59 8.75
CA PRO A 32 -0.31 -2.25 9.56
C PRO A 32 -0.27 -2.87 10.97
N ALA A 33 0.27 -4.08 11.11
CA ALA A 33 0.37 -4.73 12.42
C ALA A 33 1.27 -3.94 13.37
N TYR A 34 2.42 -3.45 12.90
CA TYR A 34 3.29 -2.58 13.70
C TYR A 34 2.63 -1.24 14.03
N ALA A 35 1.92 -0.62 13.09
CA ALA A 35 1.17 0.61 13.32
C ALA A 35 0.09 0.43 14.41
N ILE A 36 -0.72 -0.63 14.31
CA ILE A 36 -1.79 -0.95 15.27
C ILE A 36 -1.21 -1.24 16.65
N LEU A 37 -0.06 -1.91 16.74
CA LEU A 37 0.57 -2.26 18.01
C LEU A 37 1.34 -1.12 18.67
N GLY A 38 1.67 -0.07 17.91
CA GLY A 38 2.46 1.07 18.39
C GLY A 38 3.97 0.83 18.36
N GLU A 39 4.44 -0.17 17.59
CA GLU A 39 5.84 -0.57 17.49
C GLU A 39 6.61 0.37 16.55
N LYS A 40 6.79 1.64 16.96
CA LYS A 40 7.29 2.72 16.10
C LYS A 40 8.66 2.44 15.47
N GLU A 41 9.61 1.91 16.23
CA GLU A 41 10.96 1.63 15.69
C GLU A 41 10.94 0.55 14.60
N LYS A 42 10.14 -0.51 14.79
CA LYS A 42 9.98 -1.58 13.80
C LYS A 42 9.21 -1.10 12.58
N PHE A 43 8.21 -0.25 12.82
CA PHE A 43 7.45 0.42 11.78
C PHE A 43 8.36 1.28 10.89
N ASP A 44 9.10 2.22 11.48
CA ASP A 44 9.98 3.13 10.73
C ASP A 44 11.07 2.36 9.97
N ARG A 45 11.66 1.32 10.59
CA ARG A 45 12.62 0.43 9.93
C ARG A 45 11.99 -0.26 8.70
N LEU A 46 10.79 -0.79 8.85
CA LEU A 46 10.09 -1.48 7.77
C LEU A 46 9.69 -0.51 6.65
N VAL A 47 9.23 0.70 6.97
CA VAL A 47 8.96 1.77 5.99
C VAL A 47 10.22 2.10 5.19
N GLY A 48 11.35 2.31 5.85
CA GLY A 48 12.64 2.58 5.18
C GLY A 48 13.06 1.44 4.24
N MET A 49 12.92 0.21 4.70
CA MET A 49 13.20 -0.98 3.88
C MET A 49 12.28 -1.06 2.65
N ILE A 50 10.96 -0.92 2.83
CA ILE A 50 9.99 -0.97 1.72
C ILE A 50 10.33 0.11 0.69
N ARG A 51 10.59 1.35 1.13
CA ARG A 51 10.97 2.45 0.22
C ARG A 51 12.24 2.16 -0.57
N GLY A 52 13.24 1.52 0.05
CA GLY A 52 14.49 1.15 -0.61
C GLY A 52 14.34 0.06 -1.67
N ILE A 53 13.47 -0.94 -1.44
CA ILE A 53 13.23 -2.01 -2.41
C ILE A 53 12.18 -1.68 -3.46
N LEU A 54 11.32 -0.69 -3.21
CA LEU A 54 10.21 -0.31 -4.08
C LEU A 54 10.60 -0.13 -5.56
N PRO A 55 11.69 0.57 -5.92
CA PRO A 55 12.10 0.70 -7.33
C PRO A 55 12.60 -0.60 -7.96
N LEU A 56 12.96 -1.61 -7.16
CA LEU A 56 13.47 -2.90 -7.64
C LEU A 56 12.33 -3.88 -7.97
N ILE A 57 11.11 -3.61 -7.49
CA ILE A 57 9.96 -4.50 -7.67
C ILE A 57 9.42 -4.37 -9.09
N ARG A 58 9.66 -5.41 -9.90
CA ARG A 58 9.15 -5.51 -11.27
C ARG A 58 7.66 -5.89 -11.34
N ALA A 59 7.16 -6.57 -10.33
CA ALA A 59 5.76 -6.99 -10.28
C ALA A 59 4.86 -5.79 -9.94
N GLU A 60 4.21 -5.21 -10.94
CA GLU A 60 3.38 -4.00 -10.81
C GLU A 60 2.34 -4.11 -9.70
N GLN A 61 1.63 -5.25 -9.61
CA GLN A 61 0.63 -5.45 -8.57
C GLN A 61 1.23 -5.53 -7.17
N SER A 62 2.41 -6.14 -7.01
CA SER A 62 3.11 -6.19 -5.73
C SER A 62 3.60 -4.80 -5.32
N ARG A 63 4.07 -4.00 -6.28
CA ARG A 63 4.47 -2.62 -6.07
C ARG A 63 3.29 -1.76 -5.63
N ALA A 64 2.16 -1.84 -6.34
CA ALA A 64 0.94 -1.12 -5.99
C ALA A 64 0.40 -1.51 -4.59
N LEU A 65 0.42 -2.81 -4.25
CA LEU A 65 0.04 -3.28 -2.92
C LEU A 65 0.86 -2.58 -1.82
N LEU A 66 2.18 -2.50 -1.98
CA LEU A 66 3.05 -1.84 -1.00
C LEU A 66 2.82 -0.34 -0.94
N LEU A 67 2.61 0.32 -2.08
CA LEU A 67 2.32 1.75 -2.15
C LEU A 67 1.02 2.09 -1.43
N VAL A 68 -0.06 1.34 -1.70
CA VAL A 68 -1.35 1.52 -1.02
C VAL A 68 -1.22 1.28 0.48
N THR A 69 -0.51 0.23 0.91
CA THR A 69 -0.28 0.00 2.35
C THR A 69 0.56 1.09 3.00
N LEU A 70 1.63 1.55 2.34
CA LEU A 70 2.46 2.66 2.83
C LEU A 70 1.64 3.93 3.01
N TYR A 71 0.80 4.26 2.03
CA TYR A 71 -0.08 5.41 2.10
C TYR A 71 -1.00 5.33 3.33
N GLY A 72 -1.76 4.23 3.47
CA GLY A 72 -2.69 4.06 4.60
C GLY A 72 -2.01 4.04 5.97
N CYS A 73 -0.74 3.63 6.04
CA CYS A 73 0.01 3.57 7.29
C CYS A 73 0.79 4.85 7.64
N THR A 74 1.23 5.64 6.64
CA THR A 74 2.10 6.81 6.86
C THR A 74 1.41 8.14 6.63
N ASN A 75 0.20 8.14 6.05
CA ASN A 75 -0.53 9.34 5.66
C ASN A 75 0.32 10.32 4.81
N SER A 76 1.27 9.79 4.02
CA SER A 76 2.21 10.61 3.25
C SER A 76 1.63 10.95 1.88
N CYS A 77 1.58 12.24 1.53
CA CYS A 77 1.12 12.71 0.21
C CYS A 77 1.94 12.12 -0.94
N ILE A 78 3.25 11.97 -0.74
CA ILE A 78 4.13 11.34 -1.75
C ILE A 78 3.73 9.87 -1.96
N CYS A 79 3.46 9.13 -0.87
CA CYS A 79 3.00 7.74 -0.98
C CYS A 79 1.61 7.65 -1.61
N ARG A 80 0.73 8.62 -1.35
CA ARG A 80 -0.59 8.75 -1.99
C ARG A 80 -0.44 8.88 -3.50
N ASP A 81 0.31 9.89 -3.97
CA ASP A 81 0.45 10.16 -5.41
C ASP A 81 1.06 8.96 -6.15
N HIS A 82 2.05 8.29 -5.56
CA HIS A 82 2.58 7.04 -6.11
C HIS A 82 1.56 5.89 -6.10
N ALA A 83 0.74 5.76 -5.05
CA ALA A 83 -0.30 4.73 -4.98
C ALA A 83 -1.36 4.93 -6.08
N HIS A 84 -1.82 6.16 -6.30
CA HIS A 84 -2.72 6.48 -7.41
C HIS A 84 -2.09 6.23 -8.76
N ALA A 85 -0.86 6.73 -9.00
CA ALA A 85 -0.17 6.48 -10.27
C ALA A 85 -0.02 4.99 -10.59
N ALA A 86 0.07 4.12 -9.58
CA ALA A 86 0.15 2.67 -9.76
C ALA A 86 -1.21 1.99 -10.00
N VAL A 87 -2.31 2.58 -9.53
CA VAL A 87 -3.64 1.96 -9.48
C VAL A 87 -4.60 2.56 -10.53
N ASP A 88 -4.47 3.84 -10.84
CA ASP A 88 -5.33 4.57 -11.79
C ASP A 88 -5.40 3.92 -13.18
N PRO A 89 -4.29 3.40 -13.77
CA PRO A 89 -4.38 2.70 -15.05
C PRO A 89 -5.33 1.48 -15.03
N TRP A 90 -5.56 0.88 -13.87
CA TRP A 90 -6.45 -0.27 -13.73
C TRP A 90 -7.93 0.12 -13.67
N ARG A 91 -8.24 1.38 -13.41
CA ARG A 91 -9.61 1.90 -13.43
C ARG A 91 -10.13 2.04 -14.86
N GLU A 92 -9.22 2.27 -15.80
CA GLU A 92 -9.50 2.37 -17.23
C GLU A 92 -9.52 1.00 -17.92
N GLU A 93 -9.07 -0.06 -17.24
CA GLU A 93 -9.14 -1.42 -17.78
C GLU A 93 -10.62 -1.86 -17.94
N PRO A 94 -11.00 -2.48 -19.07
CA PRO A 94 -12.39 -2.87 -19.32
C PRO A 94 -12.86 -4.03 -18.43
N ASN A 95 -11.94 -4.86 -17.92
CA ASN A 95 -12.26 -5.97 -17.02
C ASN A 95 -11.09 -6.27 -16.06
N PRO A 96 -10.86 -5.41 -15.06
CA PRO A 96 -9.76 -5.57 -14.12
C PRO A 96 -9.96 -6.82 -13.26
N LYS A 97 -8.87 -7.56 -13.03
CA LYS A 97 -8.89 -8.74 -12.15
C LYS A 97 -9.35 -8.38 -10.75
N LYS A 98 -10.03 -9.31 -10.06
CA LYS A 98 -10.53 -9.13 -8.68
C LYS A 98 -9.49 -8.55 -7.71
N CYS A 99 -8.23 -8.97 -7.80
CA CYS A 99 -7.16 -8.44 -6.95
C CYS A 99 -6.88 -6.95 -7.18
N LYS A 100 -6.94 -6.47 -8.44
CA LYS A 100 -6.79 -5.05 -8.77
C LYS A 100 -7.96 -4.24 -8.23
N LEU A 101 -9.19 -4.74 -8.41
CA LEU A 101 -10.40 -4.11 -7.85
C LEU A 101 -10.34 -3.97 -6.32
N GLN A 102 -9.77 -4.96 -5.62
CA GLN A 102 -9.57 -4.86 -4.17
C GLN A 102 -8.58 -3.75 -3.79
N LEU A 103 -7.51 -3.57 -4.56
CA LEU A 103 -6.54 -2.49 -4.32
C LEU A 103 -7.11 -1.11 -4.63
N ILE A 104 -7.88 -0.98 -5.72
CA ILE A 104 -8.64 0.22 -6.08
C ILE A 104 -9.54 0.64 -4.91
N ARG A 105 -10.40 -0.27 -4.44
CA ARG A 105 -11.32 0.01 -3.32
C ARG A 105 -10.57 0.37 -2.03
N ARG A 106 -9.50 -0.35 -1.72
CA ARG A 106 -8.70 -0.06 -0.52
C ARG A 106 -8.06 1.33 -0.58
N LEU A 107 -7.60 1.78 -1.76
CA LEU A 107 -7.07 3.12 -1.94
C LEU A 107 -8.18 4.17 -1.73
N ASP A 108 -9.35 3.96 -2.32
CA ASP A 108 -10.52 4.84 -2.16
C ASP A 108 -10.97 4.93 -0.68
N ASP A 109 -10.97 3.79 0.04
CA ASP A 109 -11.27 3.73 1.47
C ASP A 109 -10.27 4.56 2.29
N TYR A 110 -8.97 4.47 1.97
CA TYR A 110 -7.94 5.27 2.64
C TYR A 110 -8.07 6.76 2.36
N ASP A 111 -8.38 7.17 1.13
CA ASP A 111 -8.63 8.58 0.82
C ASP A 111 -9.83 9.13 1.59
N CYS A 112 -10.89 8.34 1.72
CA CYS A 112 -12.06 8.70 2.51
C CYS A 112 -11.71 8.83 4.00
N TRP A 113 -11.04 7.82 4.58
CA TRP A 113 -10.71 7.81 6.02
C TRP A 113 -9.69 8.87 6.42
N LEU A 114 -8.74 9.18 5.54
CA LEU A 114 -7.69 10.18 5.79
C LEU A 114 -8.15 11.61 5.45
N GLY A 115 -9.38 11.77 4.93
CA GLY A 115 -9.90 13.08 4.54
C GLY A 115 -9.27 13.64 3.26
N HIS A 116 -8.64 12.77 2.47
CA HIS A 116 -8.05 13.08 1.16
C HIS A 116 -9.00 12.80 0.00
N GLY A 117 -10.31 12.65 0.25
CA GLY A 117 -11.37 12.31 -0.72
C GLY A 117 -11.59 13.31 -1.88
N LEU A 118 -10.64 14.18 -2.14
CA LEU A 118 -10.51 14.99 -3.35
C LEU A 118 -9.17 14.65 -4.03
N TYR A 119 -8.92 13.37 -4.36
CA TYR A 119 -7.98 13.10 -5.44
C TYR A 119 -8.62 13.60 -6.72
N ALA A 120 -8.36 14.87 -7.05
CA ALA A 120 -8.69 15.48 -8.33
C ALA A 120 -7.80 14.86 -9.42
N GLY A 121 -7.95 13.55 -9.66
CA GLY A 121 -7.32 12.79 -10.74
C GLY A 121 -7.92 13.10 -12.11
N HIS A 122 -8.31 14.35 -12.32
CA HIS A 122 -8.63 14.94 -13.62
C HIS A 122 -8.27 16.42 -13.53
N SER A 123 -7.08 16.78 -14.02
CA SER A 123 -6.98 18.04 -14.75
C SER A 123 -7.87 17.90 -15.99
N VAL A 124 -9.17 18.17 -15.83
CA VAL A 124 -9.90 18.82 -16.91
C VAL A 124 -9.18 20.16 -17.08
N ALA A 125 -8.51 20.31 -18.21
CA ALA A 125 -8.08 21.63 -18.65
C ALA A 125 -9.35 22.48 -18.85
N PRO A 126 -9.48 23.67 -18.23
CA PRO A 126 -10.34 24.70 -18.77
C PRO A 126 -9.52 25.47 -19.82
N GLY A 127 -9.89 25.34 -21.08
CA GLY A 127 -9.34 26.11 -22.21
C GLY A 127 -9.22 25.23 -23.45
N GLU A 128 -9.85 25.51 -24.59
CA GLU A 128 -10.58 26.69 -25.08
C GLU A 128 -11.69 26.22 -26.05
#